data_AF-A0AAJ0GN36-F1
#
_entry.id   AF-A0AAJ0GN36-F1
#
_cell.length_a   1.000
_cell.length_b   1.000
_cell.length_c   1.000
_cell.angle_alpha   90.00
_cell.angle_beta   90.00
_cell.angle_gamma   90.00
#
_symmetry.space_group_name_H-M   'P 1'
#
loop_
_entity.id
_entity.type
_entity.pdbx_description
1 polymer ?
#
loop_
_entity_poly.entity_id
_entity_poly.type
_entity_poly.pdbx_seq_one_letter_code
_entity_poly.pdbx_strand_id
1 'polypeptide(L)'
;MPSITDLPCEIMGEILRKLDHLRDLSSTILACRHFYNSFVEFPGLEASVLRRQITPALVPYAIAAMDARRLPRDSEVDPVLNLLDQLYDQPATLADRLMTLRTPLLRELSDYHDTIRAVVTAFASFALERLLAQSASTSVALLPTEYFCFCSSFYSLELFNIMLWQRNIVRNKDRPWENEQLACAYEQLAFDYVGRRAKLLEG
;
A
#
# COMPACT_ATOMS: atom_id res chain seq x y z
N MET A 1 -24.84 -33.66 3.44
CA MET A 1 -23.86 -33.00 2.54
C MET A 1 -22.78 -32.43 3.44
N PRO A 2 -21.49 -32.67 3.17
CA PRO A 2 -20.43 -32.07 3.97
C PRO A 2 -20.48 -30.55 3.81
N SER A 3 -20.63 -29.84 4.92
CA SER A 3 -20.57 -28.39 5.00
C SER A 3 -19.12 -27.96 5.24
N ILE A 4 -18.77 -26.74 4.82
CA ILE A 4 -17.45 -26.16 5.11
C ILE A 4 -17.18 -26.05 6.62
N THR A 5 -18.25 -26.00 7.43
CA THR A 5 -18.18 -26.00 8.90
C THR A 5 -17.83 -27.36 9.51
N ASP A 6 -17.80 -28.43 8.71
CA ASP A 6 -17.44 -29.77 9.17
C ASP A 6 -15.91 -30.01 9.09
N LEU A 7 -15.16 -29.03 8.56
CA LEU A 7 -13.70 -29.08 8.47
C LEU A 7 -13.04 -28.78 9.82
N PRO A 8 -11.90 -29.44 10.14
CA PRO A 8 -11.11 -29.11 11.32
C PRO A 8 -10.67 -27.65 11.34
N CYS A 9 -10.52 -27.07 12.54
CA CYS A 9 -10.11 -25.68 12.73
C CYS A 9 -8.78 -25.36 12.04
N GLU A 10 -7.86 -26.32 11.95
CA GLU A 10 -6.56 -26.16 11.29
C GLU A 10 -6.71 -25.92 9.79
N ILE A 11 -7.59 -26.68 9.15
CA ILE A 11 -7.88 -26.54 7.72
C ILE A 11 -8.59 -25.21 7.48
N MET A 12 -9.52 -24.84 8.36
CA MET A 12 -10.20 -23.55 8.30
C MET A 12 -9.24 -22.38 8.50
N GLY A 13 -8.28 -22.49 9.42
CA GLY A 13 -7.23 -21.49 9.62
C GLY A 13 -6.38 -21.28 8.36
N GLU A 14 -5.98 -22.36 7.69
CA GLU A 14 -5.25 -22.26 6.42
C GLU A 14 -6.09 -21.69 5.28
N ILE A 15 -7.41 -21.98 5.25
CA ILE A 15 -8.33 -21.37 4.29
C ILE A 15 -8.45 -19.86 4.54
N LEU A 16 -8.65 -19.46 5.79
CA LEU A 16 -8.75 -18.06 6.17
C LEU A 16 -7.45 -17.28 5.91
N ARG A 17 -6.27 -17.94 6.06
CA ARG A 17 -4.96 -17.36 5.71
C ARG A 17 -4.85 -17.04 4.22
N LYS A 18 -5.63 -17.71 3.37
CA LYS A 18 -5.61 -17.50 1.91
C LYS A 18 -6.50 -16.37 1.42
N LEU A 19 -7.23 -15.70 2.30
CA LEU A 19 -8.02 -14.52 1.94
C LEU A 19 -7.12 -13.38 1.43
N ASP A 20 -7.62 -12.65 0.44
CA ASP A 20 -6.88 -11.57 -0.22
C ASP A 20 -6.99 -10.23 0.52
N HIS A 21 -8.05 -10.04 1.33
CA HIS A 21 -8.32 -8.79 2.03
C HIS A 21 -8.72 -9.01 3.50
N LEU A 22 -8.22 -8.13 4.38
CA LEU A 22 -8.62 -8.11 5.80
C LEU A 22 -10.11 -7.83 6.02
N ARG A 23 -10.75 -7.13 5.09
CA ARG A 23 -12.20 -6.88 5.12
C ARG A 23 -13.00 -8.18 4.96
N ASP A 24 -12.54 -9.06 4.08
CA ASP A 24 -13.18 -10.35 3.84
C ASP A 24 -12.98 -11.27 5.05
N LEU A 25 -11.79 -11.22 5.67
CA LEU A 25 -11.54 -11.91 6.94
C LEU A 25 -12.52 -11.45 8.02
N SER A 26 -12.69 -10.14 8.18
CA SER A 26 -13.61 -9.55 9.17
C SER A 26 -15.07 -9.99 8.92
N SER A 27 -15.48 -10.06 7.65
CA SER A 27 -16.83 -10.52 7.28
C SER A 27 -17.00 -12.03 7.53
N THR A 28 -15.95 -12.81 7.26
CA THR A 28 -15.96 -14.28 7.40
C THR A 28 -16.02 -14.72 8.87
N ILE A 29 -15.26 -14.06 9.76
CA ILE A 29 -15.30 -14.38 11.20
C ILE A 29 -16.67 -14.08 11.83
N LEU A 30 -17.42 -13.13 11.26
CA LEU A 30 -18.77 -12.78 11.71
C LEU A 30 -19.84 -13.72 11.14
N ALA A 31 -19.52 -14.49 10.09
CA ALA A 31 -20.48 -15.34 9.41
C ALA A 31 -20.94 -16.53 10.28
N CYS A 32 -20.02 -17.17 11.01
CA CYS A 32 -20.38 -18.25 11.94
C CYS A 32 -19.38 -18.46 13.06
N ARG A 33 -19.82 -19.14 14.12
CA ARG A 33 -19.00 -19.46 15.30
C ARG A 33 -17.78 -20.33 14.97
N HIS A 34 -17.87 -21.21 13.96
CA HIS A 34 -16.76 -22.07 13.56
C HIS A 34 -15.58 -21.27 12.99
N PHE A 35 -15.88 -20.29 12.12
CA PHE A 35 -14.87 -19.35 11.61
C PHE A 35 -14.25 -18.52 12.72
N TYR A 36 -15.07 -18.04 13.67
CA TYR A 36 -14.57 -17.30 14.83
C TYR A 36 -13.64 -18.13 15.70
N ASN A 37 -14.01 -19.37 16.04
CA ASN A 37 -13.17 -20.27 16.84
C ASN A 37 -11.84 -20.55 16.13
N SER A 38 -11.89 -20.85 14.83
CA SER A 38 -10.69 -21.04 14.01
C SER A 38 -9.80 -19.80 14.01
N PHE A 39 -10.38 -18.60 13.93
CA PHE A 39 -9.61 -17.36 14.02
C PHE A 39 -8.91 -17.18 15.37
N VAL A 40 -9.58 -17.50 16.48
CA VAL A 40 -9.02 -17.40 17.84
C VAL A 40 -7.88 -18.40 18.06
N GLU A 41 -7.94 -19.58 17.46
CA GLU A 41 -6.91 -20.61 17.57
C GLU A 41 -5.62 -20.28 16.79
N PHE A 42 -5.68 -19.41 15.78
CA PHE A 42 -4.54 -19.06 14.94
C PHE A 42 -4.11 -17.58 15.08
N PRO A 43 -3.30 -17.23 16.09
CA PRO A 43 -2.79 -15.87 16.24
C PRO A 43 -1.91 -15.46 15.04
N GLY A 44 -2.00 -14.20 14.61
CA GLY A 44 -1.21 -13.66 13.49
C GLY A 44 -1.80 -13.93 12.10
N LEU A 45 -3.02 -14.48 12.02
CA LEU A 45 -3.74 -14.67 10.77
C LEU A 45 -3.93 -13.35 10.00
N GLU A 46 -4.22 -12.26 10.71
CA GLU A 46 -4.44 -10.93 10.15
C GLU A 46 -3.17 -10.39 9.46
N ALA A 47 -2.01 -10.50 10.12
CA ALA A 47 -0.74 -10.12 9.53
C ALA A 47 -0.39 -11.00 8.30
N SER A 48 -0.78 -12.27 8.34
CA SER A 48 -0.59 -13.20 7.22
C SER A 48 -1.45 -12.82 6.00
N VAL A 49 -2.71 -12.42 6.22
CA VAL A 49 -3.61 -11.92 5.17
C VAL A 49 -3.09 -10.60 4.61
N LEU A 50 -2.67 -9.67 5.48
CA LEU A 50 -2.16 -8.38 5.04
C LEU A 50 -0.86 -8.49 4.23
N ARG A 51 0.01 -9.47 4.55
CA ARG A 51 1.22 -9.77 3.77
C ARG A 51 0.92 -10.28 2.36
N ARG A 52 -0.29 -10.81 2.11
CA ARG A 52 -0.74 -11.17 0.76
C ARG A 52 -1.33 -9.97 0.02
N GLN A 53 -2.04 -9.11 0.74
CA GLN A 53 -2.61 -7.88 0.20
C GLN A 53 -1.53 -6.88 -0.23
N ILE A 54 -0.49 -6.70 0.59
CA ILE A 54 0.62 -5.78 0.34
C ILE A 54 1.82 -6.59 -0.14
N THR A 55 2.32 -6.30 -1.34
CA THR A 55 3.55 -6.93 -1.85
C THR A 55 4.68 -6.76 -0.84
N PRO A 56 5.47 -7.82 -0.52
CA PRO A 56 6.50 -7.75 0.52
C PRO A 56 7.48 -6.57 0.37
N ALA A 57 7.80 -6.19 -0.88
CA ALA A 57 8.65 -5.04 -1.17
C ALA A 57 8.02 -3.68 -0.82
N LEU A 58 6.68 -3.57 -0.78
CA LEU A 58 5.93 -2.37 -0.42
C LEU A 58 5.68 -2.23 1.08
N VAL A 59 5.81 -3.32 1.85
CA VAL A 59 5.55 -3.33 3.30
C VAL A 59 6.38 -2.26 4.05
N PRO A 60 7.70 -2.10 3.80
CA PRO A 60 8.49 -1.06 4.46
C PRO A 60 7.96 0.35 4.21
N TYR A 61 7.59 0.65 2.96
CA TYR A 61 7.04 1.93 2.55
C TYR A 61 5.69 2.22 3.21
N ALA A 62 4.81 1.22 3.23
CA ALA A 62 3.49 1.35 3.84
C ALA A 62 3.58 1.58 5.36
N ILE A 63 4.49 0.88 6.05
CA ILE A 63 4.72 1.04 7.49
C ILE A 63 5.34 2.41 7.79
N ALA A 64 6.38 2.82 7.05
CA ALA A 64 7.01 4.12 7.24
C ALA A 64 5.99 5.26 7.05
N ALA A 65 5.19 5.21 5.98
CA ALA A 65 4.17 6.21 5.72
C ALA A 65 3.07 6.22 6.80
N MET A 66 2.59 5.06 7.23
CA MET A 66 1.62 4.95 8.33
C MET A 66 2.17 5.55 9.64
N ASP A 67 3.40 5.21 10.02
CA ASP A 67 4.02 5.74 11.23
C ASP A 67 4.22 7.25 11.15
N ALA A 68 4.65 7.77 10.00
CA ALA A 68 4.82 9.20 9.79
C ALA A 68 3.49 9.96 9.93
N ARG A 69 2.37 9.42 9.44
CA ARG A 69 1.04 10.04 9.59
C ARG A 69 0.57 10.15 11.03
N ARG A 70 1.05 9.24 11.89
CA ARG A 70 0.69 9.18 13.30
C ARG A 70 1.56 10.09 14.17
N LEU A 71 2.61 10.68 13.61
CA LEU A 71 3.42 11.67 14.31
C LEU A 71 2.58 12.94 14.56
N PRO A 72 2.76 13.59 15.72
CA PRO A 72 2.16 14.90 15.97
C PRO A 72 2.53 15.89 14.87
N ARG A 73 1.60 16.76 14.48
CA ARG A 73 1.84 17.79 13.47
C ARG A 73 2.90 18.81 13.89
N ASP A 74 3.00 19.02 15.20
CA ASP A 74 3.99 19.91 15.83
C ASP A 74 5.28 19.17 16.21
N SER A 75 5.42 17.91 15.79
CA SER A 75 6.63 17.13 16.03
C SER A 75 7.81 17.73 15.27
N GLU A 76 9.00 17.61 15.87
CA GLU A 76 10.26 17.87 15.19
C GLU A 76 10.37 16.99 13.94
N VAL A 77 11.24 17.39 13.00
CA VAL A 77 11.43 16.72 11.69
C VAL A 77 12.23 15.42 11.84
N ASP A 78 13.02 15.30 12.90
CA ASP A 78 13.95 14.21 13.16
C ASP A 78 13.30 12.81 13.16
N PRO A 79 12.09 12.58 13.69
CA PRO A 79 11.41 11.28 13.62
C PRO A 79 11.06 10.86 12.18
N VAL A 80 10.71 11.81 11.29
CA VAL A 80 10.43 11.49 9.88
C VAL A 80 11.72 11.19 9.12
N LEU A 81 12.80 11.93 9.42
CA LEU A 81 14.13 11.63 8.88
C LEU A 81 14.60 10.24 9.31
N ASN A 82 14.44 9.89 10.60
CA ASN A 82 14.76 8.55 11.09
C ASN A 82 13.94 7.45 10.38
N LEU A 83 12.67 7.71 10.03
CA LEU A 83 11.86 6.77 9.26
C LEU A 83 12.35 6.63 7.81
N LEU A 84 12.80 7.72 7.18
CA LEU A 84 13.41 7.69 5.85
C LEU A 84 14.75 6.94 5.87
N ASP A 85 15.59 7.20 6.86
CA ASP A 85 16.87 6.50 7.04
C ASP A 85 16.62 5.00 7.23
N GLN A 86 15.66 4.61 8.07
CA GLN A 86 15.27 3.20 8.24
C GLN A 86 14.71 2.58 6.95
N LEU A 87 13.97 3.34 6.14
CA LEU A 87 13.40 2.85 4.89
C LEU A 87 14.48 2.57 3.84
N TYR A 88 15.51 3.42 3.75
CA TYR A 88 16.57 3.27 2.76
C TYR A 88 17.72 2.36 3.24
N ASP A 89 18.11 2.46 4.51
CA ASP A 89 19.25 1.70 5.05
C ASP A 89 18.84 0.32 5.57
N GLN A 90 17.65 0.18 6.16
CA GLN A 90 17.23 -1.04 6.86
C GLN A 90 15.76 -1.43 6.60
N PRO A 91 15.31 -1.56 5.34
CA PRO A 91 13.89 -1.83 5.01
C PRO A 91 13.38 -3.16 5.59
N ALA A 92 14.26 -4.15 5.79
CA ALA A 92 13.89 -5.42 6.41
C ALA A 92 13.36 -5.26 7.85
N THR A 93 13.93 -4.32 8.62
CA THR A 93 13.49 -4.07 10.00
C THR A 93 12.06 -3.54 10.03
N LEU A 94 11.69 -2.68 9.08
CA LEU A 94 10.33 -2.20 8.91
C LEU A 94 9.40 -3.33 8.46
N ALA A 95 9.85 -4.18 7.52
CA ALA A 95 9.06 -5.33 7.07
C ALA A 95 8.72 -6.31 8.21
N ASP A 96 9.68 -6.61 9.08
CA ASP A 96 9.50 -7.53 10.20
C ASP A 96 8.48 -7.02 11.22
N ARG A 97 8.35 -5.69 11.35
CA ARG A 97 7.36 -5.08 12.26
C ARG A 97 5.93 -5.46 11.91
N LEU A 98 5.62 -5.79 10.65
CA LEU A 98 4.28 -6.22 10.23
C LEU A 98 3.72 -7.34 11.11
N MET A 99 4.56 -8.31 11.49
CA MET A 99 4.14 -9.46 12.31
C MET A 99 3.92 -9.11 13.78
N THR A 100 4.40 -7.95 14.23
CA THR A 100 4.30 -7.46 15.61
C THR A 100 3.21 -6.41 15.79
N LEU A 101 2.64 -5.89 14.70
CA LEU A 101 1.59 -4.89 14.75
C LEU A 101 0.30 -5.47 15.35
N ARG A 102 -0.36 -4.66 16.18
CA ARG A 102 -1.67 -5.00 16.73
C ARG A 102 -2.74 -4.89 15.65
N THR A 103 -3.81 -5.69 15.76
CA THR A 103 -4.99 -5.69 14.89
C THR A 103 -5.49 -4.30 14.43
N PRO A 104 -5.68 -3.28 15.30
CA PRO A 104 -6.14 -1.97 14.85
C PRO A 104 -5.17 -1.30 13.87
N LEU A 105 -3.85 -1.48 14.07
CA LEU A 105 -2.83 -0.92 13.17
C LEU A 105 -2.76 -1.71 11.86
N LEU A 106 -2.95 -3.02 11.90
CA LEU A 106 -3.06 -3.84 10.68
C LEU A 106 -4.26 -3.42 9.83
N ARG A 107 -5.39 -3.10 10.47
CA ARG A 107 -6.58 -2.59 9.78
C ARG A 107 -6.34 -1.22 9.17
N GLU A 108 -5.75 -0.29 9.95
CA GLU A 108 -5.39 1.04 9.45
C GLU A 108 -4.45 0.95 8.24
N LEU A 109 -3.43 0.08 8.31
CA LEU A 109 -2.49 -0.17 7.22
C LEU A 109 -3.18 -0.74 5.98
N SER A 110 -4.13 -1.67 6.16
CA SER A 110 -4.95 -2.21 5.05
C SER A 110 -5.79 -1.14 4.39
N ASP A 111 -6.57 -0.38 5.17
CA ASP A 111 -7.46 0.66 4.65
C ASP A 111 -6.66 1.75 3.92
N TYR A 112 -5.48 2.08 4.45
CA TYR A 112 -4.56 3.01 3.82
C TYR A 112 -3.98 2.45 2.50
N HIS A 113 -3.54 1.20 2.49
CA HIS A 113 -3.06 0.56 1.26
C HIS A 113 -4.16 0.45 0.19
N ASP A 114 -5.39 0.14 0.58
CA ASP A 114 -6.54 0.12 -0.34
C ASP A 114 -6.80 1.49 -0.95
N THR A 115 -6.62 2.56 -0.17
CA THR A 115 -6.71 3.95 -0.65
C THR A 115 -5.62 4.25 -1.67
N ILE A 116 -4.36 3.92 -1.37
CA ILE A 116 -3.24 4.10 -2.31
C ILE A 116 -3.47 3.29 -3.58
N ARG A 117 -3.92 2.03 -3.47
CA ARG A 117 -4.25 1.19 -4.63
C ARG A 117 -5.33 1.84 -5.49
N ALA A 118 -6.39 2.37 -4.89
CA ALA A 118 -7.44 3.06 -5.63
C ALA A 118 -6.91 4.29 -6.39
N VAL A 119 -6.07 5.10 -5.75
CA VAL A 119 -5.43 6.27 -6.37
C VAL A 119 -4.51 5.86 -7.51
N VAL A 120 -3.65 4.85 -7.31
CA VAL A 120 -2.73 4.33 -8.34
C VAL A 120 -3.50 3.80 -9.55
N THR A 121 -4.55 3.01 -9.34
CA THR A 121 -5.36 2.47 -10.44
C THR A 121 -6.07 3.57 -11.21
N ALA A 122 -6.64 4.57 -10.50
CA ALA A 122 -7.29 5.72 -11.14
C ALA A 122 -6.29 6.56 -11.94
N PHE A 123 -5.11 6.83 -11.36
CA PHE A 123 -4.03 7.56 -12.01
C PHE A 123 -3.53 6.84 -13.26
N ALA A 124 -3.28 5.53 -13.17
CA ALA A 124 -2.82 4.73 -14.30
C ALA A 124 -3.86 4.67 -15.43
N SER A 125 -5.14 4.53 -15.07
CA SER A 125 -6.26 4.59 -16.03
C SER A 125 -6.30 5.92 -16.76
N PHE A 126 -6.25 7.02 -16.01
CA PHE A 126 -6.25 8.36 -16.58
C PHE A 126 -5.03 8.64 -17.47
N ALA A 127 -3.83 8.23 -17.05
CA ALA A 127 -2.62 8.38 -17.84
C ALA A 127 -2.70 7.59 -19.16
N LEU A 128 -3.23 6.37 -19.12
CA LEU A 128 -3.39 5.54 -20.31
C LEU A 128 -4.42 6.12 -21.30
N GLU A 129 -5.56 6.60 -20.81
CA GLU A 129 -6.58 7.27 -21.63
C GLU A 129 -6.00 8.47 -22.38
N ARG A 130 -5.19 9.28 -21.69
CA ARG A 130 -4.53 10.44 -22.30
C ARG A 130 -3.47 10.06 -23.34
N LEU A 131 -2.71 8.99 -23.10
CA LEU A 131 -1.67 8.53 -24.01
C LEU A 131 -2.25 7.91 -25.28
N LEU A 132 -3.35 7.16 -25.16
CA LEU A 132 -3.95 6.47 -26.31
C LEU A 132 -4.91 7.36 -27.11
N ALA A 133 -5.23 8.57 -26.62
CA ALA A 133 -6.21 9.49 -27.22
C ALA A 133 -7.56 8.82 -27.60
N GLN A 134 -7.87 7.69 -26.96
CA GLN A 134 -9.02 6.84 -27.23
C GLN A 134 -9.85 6.71 -25.96
N SER A 135 -11.14 7.01 -26.09
CA SER A 135 -12.17 6.94 -25.04
C SER A 135 -12.55 5.52 -24.62
N ALA A 136 -11.76 4.50 -24.99
CA ALA A 136 -12.07 3.12 -24.69
C ALA A 136 -11.66 2.82 -23.25
N SER A 137 -12.65 2.52 -22.41
CA SER A 137 -12.52 2.01 -21.03
C SER A 137 -11.68 0.74 -20.98
N THR A 138 -10.37 0.89 -21.16
CA THR A 138 -9.43 -0.21 -21.14
C THR A 138 -9.06 -0.37 -19.67
N SER A 139 -9.57 -1.42 -19.04
CA SER A 139 -9.19 -1.78 -17.67
C SER A 139 -7.66 -1.89 -17.61
N VAL A 140 -7.02 -0.98 -16.87
CA VAL A 140 -5.57 -0.94 -16.77
C VAL A 140 -5.10 -2.05 -15.84
N ALA A 141 -4.63 -3.14 -16.44
CA ALA A 141 -3.84 -4.14 -15.75
C ALA A 141 -2.39 -3.65 -15.67
N LEU A 142 -1.99 -3.15 -14.50
CA LEU A 142 -0.60 -2.80 -14.22
C LEU A 142 0.25 -4.07 -14.08
N LEU A 143 1.45 -4.08 -14.67
CA LEU A 143 2.42 -5.13 -14.38
C LEU A 143 2.87 -5.02 -12.91
N PRO A 144 3.29 -6.13 -12.27
CA PRO A 144 3.71 -6.12 -10.86
C PRO A 144 4.82 -5.09 -10.56
N THR A 145 5.76 -4.89 -11.49
CA THR A 145 6.81 -3.88 -11.37
C THR A 145 6.29 -2.45 -11.47
N GLU A 146 5.31 -2.22 -12.36
CA GLU A 146 4.69 -0.91 -12.52
C GLU A 146 3.87 -0.56 -11.28
N TYR A 147 3.09 -1.53 -10.78
CA TYR A 147 2.34 -1.41 -9.54
C TYR A 147 3.26 -1.08 -8.36
N PHE A 148 4.39 -1.78 -8.23
CA PHE A 148 5.39 -1.48 -7.22
C PHE A 148 5.93 -0.05 -7.34
N CYS A 149 6.34 0.38 -8.54
CA CYS A 149 6.86 1.73 -8.76
C CYS A 149 5.83 2.80 -8.38
N PHE A 150 4.58 2.67 -8.87
CA PHE A 150 3.53 3.61 -8.53
C PHE A 150 3.28 3.64 -7.01
N CYS A 151 3.02 2.49 -6.38
CA CYS A 151 2.73 2.45 -4.96
C CYS A 151 3.89 3.00 -4.12
N SER A 152 5.14 2.58 -4.37
CA SER A 152 6.31 3.07 -3.63
C SER A 152 6.52 4.58 -3.80
N SER A 153 6.26 5.13 -4.98
CA SER A 153 6.30 6.57 -5.22
C SER A 153 5.21 7.32 -4.47
N PHE A 154 3.97 6.82 -4.45
CA PHE A 154 2.88 7.46 -3.68
C PHE A 154 3.15 7.42 -2.16
N TYR A 155 3.69 6.32 -1.64
CA TYR A 155 4.12 6.25 -0.24
C TYR A 155 5.26 7.24 0.07
N SER A 156 6.25 7.31 -0.81
CA SER A 156 7.38 8.23 -0.65
C SER A 156 6.91 9.68 -0.71
N LEU A 157 6.02 10.02 -1.64
CA LEU A 157 5.40 11.33 -1.74
C LEU A 157 4.67 11.72 -0.45
N GLU A 158 3.96 10.78 0.18
CA GLU A 158 3.29 11.05 1.44
C GLU A 158 4.27 11.34 2.58
N LEU A 159 5.37 10.57 2.67
CA LEU A 159 6.45 10.84 3.62
C LEU A 159 7.07 12.23 3.42
N PHE A 160 7.39 12.60 2.17
CA PHE A 160 7.93 13.92 1.85
C PHE A 160 6.94 15.04 2.16
N ASN A 161 5.65 14.84 1.86
CA ASN A 161 4.64 15.81 2.22
C ASN A 161 4.62 16.03 3.73
N ILE A 162 4.56 14.97 4.55
CA ILE A 162 4.55 15.08 6.02
C ILE A 162 5.78 15.84 6.52
N MET A 163 6.96 15.53 5.97
CA MET A 163 8.21 16.24 6.28
C MET A 163 8.13 17.74 5.95
N LEU A 164 7.59 18.09 4.78
CA LEU A 164 7.42 19.48 4.34
C LEU A 164 6.43 20.25 5.23
N TRP A 165 5.32 19.60 5.61
CA TRP A 165 4.35 20.16 6.56
C TRP A 165 5.00 20.45 7.92
N GLN A 166 5.78 19.52 8.47
CA GLN A 166 6.46 19.68 9.76
C GLN A 166 7.52 20.80 9.76
N ARG A 167 8.19 21.01 8.62
CA ARG A 167 9.13 22.13 8.48
C ARG A 167 8.46 23.51 8.42
N ASN A 168 7.13 23.59 8.58
CA ASN A 168 6.35 24.80 8.33
C ASN A 168 6.71 25.44 6.99
N ILE A 169 7.13 24.63 6.01
CA ILE A 169 7.19 25.03 4.61
C ILE A 169 5.74 24.96 4.13
N VAL A 170 4.87 25.78 4.74
CA VAL A 170 3.47 25.88 4.36
C VAL A 170 3.46 26.45 2.95
N ARG A 171 2.96 25.63 2.01
CA ARG A 171 2.11 25.99 0.86
C ARG A 171 1.91 27.50 0.72
N ASN A 172 2.92 28.17 0.19
CA ASN A 172 2.70 29.50 -0.32
C ASN A 172 2.12 29.27 -1.73
N LYS A 173 0.91 29.78 -2.01
CA LYS A 173 0.21 29.59 -3.29
C LYS A 173 1.04 30.02 -4.51
N ASP A 174 2.15 30.71 -4.27
CA ASP A 174 3.10 31.24 -5.25
C ASP A 174 4.29 30.31 -5.53
N ARG A 175 4.25 29.03 -5.12
CA ARG A 175 5.40 28.11 -5.16
C ARG A 175 5.16 26.92 -6.10
N PRO A 176 5.30 27.12 -7.43
CA PRO A 176 5.05 26.11 -8.45
C PRO A 176 5.96 24.87 -8.38
N TRP A 177 7.02 24.90 -7.57
CA TRP A 177 7.93 23.76 -7.45
C TRP A 177 7.38 22.59 -6.62
N GLU A 178 6.30 22.77 -5.85
CA GLU A 178 5.56 21.62 -5.28
C GLU A 178 4.81 20.85 -6.39
N ASN A 179 4.34 21.57 -7.42
CA ASN A 179 3.90 20.94 -8.67
C ASN A 179 5.10 20.40 -9.46
N GLU A 180 6.30 20.98 -9.35
CA GLU A 180 7.52 20.39 -9.95
C GLU A 180 7.95 19.12 -9.23
N GLN A 181 7.79 18.96 -7.93
CA GLN A 181 8.13 17.69 -7.26
C GLN A 181 7.15 16.58 -7.62
N LEU A 182 5.85 16.91 -7.71
CA LEU A 182 4.85 16.04 -8.32
C LEU A 182 5.12 15.81 -9.80
N ALA A 183 5.59 16.82 -10.54
CA ALA A 183 5.95 16.71 -11.95
C ALA A 183 7.25 15.93 -12.17
N CYS A 184 8.21 15.96 -11.24
CA CYS A 184 9.44 15.19 -11.29
C CYS A 184 9.16 13.74 -10.90
N ALA A 185 8.32 13.48 -9.90
CA ALA A 185 7.82 12.13 -9.64
C ALA A 185 7.00 11.61 -10.83
N TYR A 186 6.16 12.46 -11.43
CA TYR A 186 5.40 12.17 -12.65
C TYR A 186 6.32 11.95 -13.86
N GLU A 187 7.34 12.77 -14.09
CA GLU A 187 8.29 12.66 -15.19
C GLU A 187 9.16 11.43 -15.01
N GLN A 188 9.66 11.16 -13.81
CA GLN A 188 10.47 9.97 -13.55
C GLN A 188 9.66 8.69 -13.74
N LEU A 189 8.40 8.66 -13.28
CA LEU A 189 7.49 7.54 -13.50
C LEU A 189 7.02 7.43 -14.96
N ALA A 190 6.69 8.54 -15.61
CA ALA A 190 6.22 8.56 -17.00
C ALA A 190 7.35 8.22 -17.98
N PHE A 191 8.57 8.70 -17.76
CA PHE A 191 9.71 8.44 -18.65
C PHE A 191 10.14 6.96 -18.57
N ASP A 192 10.16 6.39 -17.37
CA ASP A 192 10.48 4.98 -17.17
C ASP A 192 9.38 4.02 -17.63
N TYR A 193 8.11 4.41 -17.48
CA TYR A 193 6.95 3.62 -17.89
C TYR A 193 6.73 3.67 -19.40
N VAL A 194 6.71 4.87 -19.99
CA VAL A 194 6.50 5.10 -21.44
C VAL A 194 7.69 4.56 -22.23
N GLY A 195 8.93 4.76 -21.75
CA GLY A 195 10.13 4.26 -22.42
C GLY A 195 10.25 2.73 -22.45
N ARG A 196 9.77 2.03 -21.41
CA ARG A 196 9.74 0.57 -21.36
C ARG A 196 8.60 -0.03 -22.18
N ARG A 197 7.42 0.61 -22.18
CA ARG A 197 6.24 0.11 -22.89
C ARG A 197 6.27 0.38 -24.40
N ALA A 198 6.89 1.48 -24.84
CA ALA A 198 7.15 1.74 -26.26
C ALA A 198 8.09 0.69 -26.88
N LYS A 199 9.17 0.32 -26.17
CA LYS A 199 10.11 -0.73 -26.61
C LYS A 199 9.50 -2.13 -26.69
N LEU A 200 8.45 -2.41 -25.91
CA LEU A 200 7.74 -3.70 -25.93
C LEU A 200 6.67 -3.79 -27.03
N LEU A 201 6.27 -2.66 -27.62
CA LEU A 201 5.28 -2.61 -28.71
C LEU A 201 5.93 -2.47 -30.10
N GLU A 202 7.24 -2.21 -30.16
CA GLU A 202 8.04 -2.10 -31.40
C GLU A 202 8.81 -3.38 -31.78
N GLY A 203 8.62 -4.49 -31.04
CA GLY A 203 9.19 -5.82 -31.34
C GLY A 203 8.11 -6.89 -31.45
#